data_AF-A0A6G3XN10-F1
#
_entry.id   AF-A0A6G3XN10-F1
#
_cell.length_a   1.000
_cell.length_b   1.000
_cell.length_c   1.000
_cell.angle_alpha   90.00
_cell.angle_beta   90.00
_cell.angle_gamma   90.00
#
_symmetry.space_group_name_H-M   'P 1'
#
loop_
_entity.id
_entity.type
_entity.pdbx_description
1 polymer ?
#
loop_
_entity_poly.entity_id
_entity_poly.type
_entity_poly.pdbx_seq_one_letter_code
_entity_poly.pdbx_strand_id
1 'polypeptide(L)'
;RTRCGYFTDVSKPCNKRAPGSGCPAVAGEHHNHAVLGASGHCVAVHPSDMGVALTAFDAVVSYESADGPGRIPITDFYLPVGDTPH
;
A
#
# COMPACT_ATOMS: atom_id res chain seq x y z
N ARG A 1 4.99 5.48 1.73
CA ARG A 1 4.47 5.32 0.34
C ARG A 1 5.29 4.24 -0.37
N THR A 2 4.73 3.59 -1.39
CA THR A 2 5.44 2.55 -2.17
C THR A 2 6.61 3.11 -2.99
N ARG A 3 7.54 2.24 -3.41
CA ARG A 3 8.67 2.55 -4.32
C ARG A 3 8.47 2.03 -5.75
N CYS A 4 7.24 1.64 -6.11
CA CYS A 4 6.89 1.25 -7.47
C CYS A 4 7.29 2.33 -8.50
N GLY A 5 8.08 1.96 -9.51
CA GLY A 5 8.55 2.89 -10.55
C GLY A 5 7.41 3.57 -11.32
N TYR A 6 6.33 2.84 -11.61
CA TYR A 6 5.12 3.38 -12.26
C TYR A 6 4.31 4.33 -11.35
N PHE A 7 4.42 4.17 -10.03
CA PHE A 7 3.83 5.12 -9.09
C PHE A 7 4.63 6.43 -9.03
N THR A 8 5.96 6.34 -9.03
CA THR A 8 6.85 7.50 -8.97
C THR A 8 6.95 8.27 -10.29
N ASP A 9 6.87 7.58 -11.43
CA ASP A 9 6.77 8.23 -12.74
C ASP A 9 5.32 8.67 -13.01
N VAL A 10 5.08 9.97 -12.91
CA VAL A 10 3.74 10.55 -13.07
C VAL A 10 3.19 10.44 -14.50
N SER A 11 4.04 10.16 -15.48
CA SER A 11 3.63 9.94 -16.88
C SER A 11 3.02 8.56 -17.12
N LYS A 12 3.17 7.61 -16.19
CA LYS A 12 2.69 6.23 -16.34
C LYS A 12 1.30 6.04 -15.71
N PRO A 13 0.43 5.20 -16.28
CA PRO A 13 -0.83 4.87 -15.61
C PRO A 13 -0.60 4.21 -14.25
N CYS A 14 -1.42 4.54 -13.23
CA CYS A 14 -1.29 4.00 -11.89
C CYS A 14 -2.61 4.12 -11.11
N ASN A 15 -3.33 3.01 -10.89
CA ASN A 15 -4.58 2.98 -10.12
C ASN A 15 -4.46 3.55 -8.69
N LYS A 16 -3.28 3.42 -8.06
CA LYS A 16 -3.00 3.98 -6.72
C LYS A 16 -2.90 5.50 -6.72
N ARG A 17 -2.64 6.13 -7.87
CA ARG A 17 -2.57 7.59 -8.03
C ARG A 17 -3.82 8.17 -8.68
N ALA A 18 -4.31 7.51 -9.72
CA ALA A 18 -5.50 7.89 -10.47
C ALA A 18 -6.36 6.62 -10.67
N PRO A 19 -7.46 6.45 -9.90
CA PRO A 19 -8.30 5.26 -9.97
C PRO A 19 -8.79 4.98 -11.40
N GLY A 20 -8.73 3.71 -11.82
CA GLY A 20 -9.14 3.29 -13.17
C GLY A 20 -8.12 3.53 -14.29
N SER A 21 -7.01 4.21 -14.02
CA SER A 21 -5.97 4.43 -15.05
C SER A 21 -5.18 3.16 -15.42
N GLY A 22 -5.23 2.11 -14.59
CA GLY A 22 -4.55 0.83 -14.80
C GLY A 22 -3.30 0.63 -13.94
N CYS A 23 -2.74 -0.59 -13.98
CA CYS A 23 -1.51 -0.95 -13.28
C CYS A 23 -0.55 -1.67 -14.23
N PRO A 24 0.36 -0.92 -14.90
CA PRO A 24 1.33 -1.53 -15.81
C PRO A 24 2.27 -2.53 -15.13
N ALA A 25 2.48 -2.40 -13.82
CA ALA A 25 3.29 -3.32 -13.03
C ALA A 25 2.70 -4.75 -12.94
N VAL A 26 1.45 -4.99 -13.31
CA VAL A 26 0.88 -6.36 -13.30
C VAL A 26 1.52 -7.23 -14.39
N ALA A 27 1.76 -6.67 -15.58
CA ALA A 27 2.29 -7.40 -16.74
C ALA A 27 3.66 -6.90 -17.22
N GLY A 28 4.09 -5.72 -16.74
CA GLY A 28 5.35 -5.09 -17.10
C GLY A 28 6.49 -5.45 -16.15
N GLU A 29 7.36 -4.49 -15.85
CA GLU A 29 8.50 -4.68 -14.97
C GLU A 29 8.05 -4.78 -13.50
N HIS A 30 8.13 -5.98 -12.93
CA HIS A 30 7.54 -6.29 -11.64
C HIS A 30 8.47 -6.92 -10.61
N HIS A 31 9.80 -6.91 -10.82
CA HIS A 31 10.76 -7.53 -9.90
C HIS A 31 10.63 -7.07 -8.44
N ASN A 32 10.25 -5.81 -8.18
CA ASN A 32 10.09 -5.24 -6.84
C ASN A 32 8.63 -5.22 -6.31
N HIS A 33 7.75 -6.07 -6.84
CA HIS A 33 6.31 -6.04 -6.54
C HIS A 33 5.84 -7.23 -5.72
N ALA A 34 4.63 -7.09 -5.17
CA ALA A 34 4.09 -8.02 -4.20
C ALA A 34 3.73 -9.37 -4.84
N VAL A 35 4.15 -10.46 -4.18
CA VAL A 35 3.73 -11.84 -4.50
C VAL A 35 2.48 -12.22 -3.70
N LEU A 36 2.28 -11.64 -2.52
CA LEU A 36 1.15 -11.88 -1.61
C LEU A 36 0.32 -10.61 -1.42
N GLY A 37 -0.98 -10.75 -1.21
CA GLY A 37 -1.89 -9.63 -0.93
C GLY A 37 -2.04 -8.63 -2.09
N ALA A 38 -1.62 -9.02 -3.29
CA ALA A 38 -1.76 -8.25 -4.51
C ALA A 38 -3.17 -8.42 -5.13
N SER A 39 -3.56 -7.50 -6.01
CA SER A 39 -4.78 -7.62 -6.82
C SER A 39 -4.50 -7.28 -8.28
N GLY A 40 -5.47 -7.53 -9.16
CA GLY A 40 -5.41 -7.06 -10.55
C GLY A 40 -5.35 -5.52 -10.68
N HIS A 41 -5.65 -4.79 -9.60
CA HIS A 41 -5.66 -3.33 -9.58
C HIS A 41 -4.33 -2.73 -9.12
N CYS A 42 -3.55 -3.42 -8.28
CA CYS A 42 -2.22 -2.95 -7.86
C CYS A 42 -1.39 -4.09 -7.25
N VAL A 43 -0.10 -4.07 -7.56
CA VAL A 43 0.89 -5.04 -7.05
C VAL A 43 1.99 -4.35 -6.21
N ALA A 44 1.75 -3.13 -5.74
CA ALA A 44 2.73 -2.34 -4.99
C ALA A 44 2.96 -2.87 -3.57
N VAL A 45 4.22 -2.91 -3.12
CA VAL A 45 4.59 -3.26 -1.74
C VAL A 45 4.62 -2.04 -0.80
N HIS A 46 4.45 -2.30 0.51
CA HIS A 46 4.83 -1.35 1.57
C HIS A 46 6.32 -1.54 1.92
N PRO A 47 7.19 -0.54 1.69
CA PRO A 47 8.65 -0.74 1.68
C PRO A 47 9.31 -0.56 3.06
N SER A 48 8.56 -0.62 4.17
CA SER A 48 9.09 -0.30 5.49
C SER A 48 9.58 -1.55 6.22
N ASP A 49 10.88 -1.59 6.52
CA ASP A 49 11.46 -2.62 7.39
C ASP A 49 10.91 -2.52 8.82
N MET A 50 10.79 -1.30 9.35
CA MET A 50 10.22 -1.04 10.68
C MET A 50 8.76 -1.50 10.78
N GLY A 51 7.96 -1.28 9.74
CA GLY A 51 6.56 -1.72 9.70
C GLY A 51 6.41 -3.23 9.85
N VAL A 52 7.36 -4.01 9.30
CA VAL A 52 7.39 -5.47 9.48
C VAL A 52 7.58 -5.83 10.95
N ALA A 53 8.60 -5.26 11.61
CA ALA A 53 8.88 -5.54 13.02
C ALA A 53 7.71 -5.14 13.93
N LEU A 54 7.14 -3.95 13.74
CA LEU A 54 5.99 -3.49 14.51
C LEU A 54 4.77 -4.40 14.35
N THR A 55 4.53 -4.90 13.14
CA THR A 55 3.43 -5.85 12.88
C THR A 55 3.67 -7.19 13.56
N ALA A 56 4.90 -7.71 13.51
CA ALA A 56 5.25 -8.99 14.14
C ALA A 56 5.14 -8.97 15.68
N PHE A 57 5.22 -7.78 16.30
CA PHE A 57 5.12 -7.59 17.75
C PHE A 57 3.79 -6.94 18.18
N ASP A 58 2.73 -7.07 17.37
CA ASP A 58 1.36 -6.61 17.70
C ASP A 58 1.29 -5.13 18.12
N ALA A 59 2.07 -4.27 17.46
CA ALA A 59 2.09 -2.85 17.77
C ALA A 59 0.70 -2.20 17.59
N VAL A 60 0.43 -1.19 18.41
CA VAL A 60 -0.80 -0.39 18.35
C VAL A 60 -0.45 1.03 17.92
N VAL A 61 -1.09 1.51 16.87
CA VAL A 61 -0.99 2.90 16.40
C VAL A 61 -1.92 3.75 17.24
N SER A 62 -1.38 4.74 17.94
CA SER A 62 -2.16 5.80 18.60
C SER A 62 -2.27 7.01 17.67
N TYR A 63 -3.44 7.62 17.58
CA TYR A 63 -3.69 8.78 16.73
C TYR A 63 -4.63 9.78 17.41
N GLU A 64 -4.65 11.01 16.90
CA GLU A 64 -5.58 12.08 17.28
C GLU A 64 -6.36 12.49 16.03
N SER A 65 -7.68 12.64 16.14
CA SER A 65 -8.55 13.11 15.05
C SER A 65 -9.47 14.24 15.53
N ALA A 66 -10.33 14.76 14.63
CA ALA A 66 -11.36 15.73 15.00
C ALA A 66 -12.37 15.16 16.02
N ASP A 67 -12.50 13.83 16.10
CA ASP A 67 -13.39 13.14 17.04
C ASP A 67 -12.70 12.75 18.36
N GLY A 68 -11.38 13.03 18.48
CA GLY A 68 -10.56 12.75 19.67
C GLY A 68 -9.49 11.67 19.48
N PRO A 69 -8.85 11.22 20.57
CA PRO A 69 -7.80 10.21 20.54
C PRO A 69 -8.33 8.82 20.21
N GLY A 70 -7.55 8.05 19.46
CA GLY A 70 -7.89 6.68 19.08
C GLY A 70 -6.68 5.74 19.05
N ARG A 71 -6.98 4.45 18.98
CA ARG A 71 -5.99 3.36 18.91
C ARG A 71 -6.45 2.31 17.91
N ILE A 72 -5.54 1.82 17.07
CA ILE A 72 -5.81 0.77 16.10
C ILE A 72 -4.63 -0.22 16.04
N PRO A 73 -4.85 -1.55 16.05
CA PRO A 73 -3.79 -2.51 15.79
C PRO A 73 -3.12 -2.23 14.45
N ILE A 74 -1.80 -2.36 14.36
CA ILE A 74 -1.09 -2.09 13.11
C ILE A 74 -1.52 -3.04 11.98
N THR A 75 -2.01 -4.23 12.31
CA THR A 75 -2.60 -5.20 11.37
C THR A 75 -3.85 -4.66 10.67
N ASP A 76 -4.59 -3.77 11.33
CA ASP A 76 -5.82 -3.17 10.80
C ASP A 76 -5.55 -1.77 10.23
N PHE A 77 -4.36 -1.21 10.49
CA PHE A 77 -3.96 0.11 10.02
C PHE A 77 -3.65 0.14 8.51
N TYR A 78 -3.06 -0.94 7.98
CA TYR A 78 -2.79 -1.07 6.55
C TYR A 78 -3.93 -1.79 5.84
N LEU A 79 -4.67 -1.05 5.02
CA LEU A 79 -5.79 -1.61 4.26
C LEU A 79 -5.31 -2.60 3.17
N PRO A 80 -6.08 -3.68 2.91
CA PRO A 80 -5.86 -4.52 1.74
C PRO A 80 -5.93 -3.72 0.45
N VAL A 81 -5.20 -4.15 -0.58
CA VAL A 81 -5.22 -3.48 -1.89
C VAL A 81 -6.62 -3.52 -2.51
N GLY A 82 -7.30 -4.67 -2.39
CA GLY A 82 -8.67 -4.89 -2.88
C GLY A 82 -8.89 -4.40 -4.32
N ASP A 83 -10.06 -3.82 -4.54
CA ASP A 83 -10.46 -3.20 -5.83
C ASP A 83 -10.13 -1.71 -5.90
N THR A 84 -9.73 -1.10 -4.77
CA THR A 84 -9.49 0.34 -4.63
C THR A 84 -8.09 0.61 -4.05
N PRO A 85 -7.05 0.75 -4.90
CA PRO A 85 -5.68 0.85 -4.43
C PRO A 85 -5.21 2.27 -4.06
N HIS A 86 -6.10 3.27 -3.94
CA HIS A 86 -5.77 4.68 -3.70
C HIS A 86 -5.62 5.02 -2.21
#